data_AF-A0ABD5ZX25-F1
#
_entry.id   AF-A0ABD5ZX25-F1
#
_cell.length_a   1.000
_cell.length_b   1.000
_cell.length_c   1.000
_cell.angle_alpha   90.00
_cell.angle_beta   90.00
_cell.angle_gamma   90.00
#
_symmetry.space_group_name_H-M   'P 1'
#
loop_
_entity.id
_entity.type
_entity.pdbx_description
1 polymer ?
#
loop_
_entity_poly.entity_id
_entity_poly.type
_entity_poly.pdbx_seq_one_letter_code
_entity_poly.pdbx_strand_id
1 'polypeptide(L)' 'MSKDPTCETHVWASVGVVIRDGGVYRVWECESCPIWTLEPFDPDYERDWSDTWLAER' A
#
# COMPACT_ATOMS: atom_id res chain seq x y z
N MET A 1 -1.56 16.39 12.00
CA MET A 1 -2.34 16.41 10.75
C MET A 1 -2.00 17.72 10.04
N SER A 2 -1.50 17.65 8.81
CA SER A 2 -1.18 18.83 8.01
C SER A 2 -2.43 19.68 7.79
N LYS A 3 -2.27 21.00 7.74
CA LYS A 3 -3.36 21.98 7.59
C LYS A 3 -3.62 22.33 6.11
N ASP A 4 -3.03 21.58 5.19
CA ASP A 4 -3.13 21.86 3.77
C ASP A 4 -4.49 21.39 3.23
N PRO A 5 -5.06 22.10 2.25
CA PRO A 5 -6.33 21.73 1.66
C PRO A 5 -6.25 20.35 0.99
N THR A 6 -7.30 19.55 1.16
CA THR A 6 -7.48 18.27 0.45
C THR A 6 -7.98 18.55 -0.97
N CYS A 7 -7.46 17.86 -1.99
CA CYS A 7 -8.02 17.95 -3.34
C CYS A 7 -9.36 17.18 -3.45
N GLU A 8 -10.24 17.60 -4.36
CA GLU A 8 -11.55 16.96 -4.59
C GLU A 8 -11.41 15.61 -5.33
N THR A 9 -10.39 15.50 -6.18
CA THR A 9 -10.07 14.29 -6.95
C THR A 9 -8.64 13.87 -6.63
N HIS A 10 -8.50 12.79 -5.89
CA HIS A 10 -7.19 12.26 -5.52
C HIS A 10 -6.54 11.52 -6.69
N VAL A 11 -5.27 11.86 -6.95
CA VAL A 11 -4.36 11.10 -7.83
C VAL A 11 -3.44 10.29 -6.91
N TRP A 12 -3.51 8.97 -7.00
CA TRP A 12 -2.83 8.07 -6.06
C TRP A 12 -1.54 7.51 -6.63
N ALA A 13 -0.47 7.60 -5.84
CA ALA A 13 0.79 6.92 -6.08
C ALA A 13 1.05 5.87 -4.99
N SER A 14 1.52 4.69 -5.39
CA SER A 14 1.92 3.63 -4.45
C SER A 14 3.31 3.95 -3.92
N VAL A 15 3.44 4.15 -2.61
CA VAL A 15 4.70 4.61 -1.99
C VAL A 15 5.35 3.57 -1.06
N GLY A 16 4.66 2.48 -0.75
CA GLY A 16 5.23 1.43 0.09
C GLY A 16 4.29 0.29 0.42
N VAL A 17 4.77 -0.61 1.27
CA VAL A 17 4.04 -1.76 1.79
C VAL A 17 4.23 -1.81 3.31
N VAL A 18 3.18 -2.15 4.06
CA VAL A 18 3.23 -2.32 5.52
C VAL A 18 2.58 -3.63 5.92
N ILE A 19 3.02 -4.18 7.04
CA ILE A 19 2.34 -5.29 7.72
C ILE A 19 1.60 -4.72 8.92
N ARG A 20 0.31 -5.02 9.04
CA ARG A 20 -0.54 -4.59 10.16
C ARG A 20 -1.56 -5.67 10.48
N ASP A 21 -1.71 -6.01 11.75
CA ASP A 21 -2.69 -7.01 12.21
C ASP A 21 -2.60 -8.36 11.46
N GLY A 22 -1.39 -8.75 11.05
CA GLY A 22 -1.12 -9.97 10.27
C GLY A 22 -1.39 -9.87 8.77
N GLY A 23 -1.99 -8.77 8.29
CA GLY A 23 -2.23 -8.51 6.87
C GLY A 23 -1.15 -7.64 6.23
N VAL A 24 -0.96 -7.80 4.91
CA VAL A 24 -0.07 -6.97 4.09
C VAL A 24 -0.91 -5.92 3.37
N TYR A 25 -0.51 -4.65 3.47
CA TYR A 25 -1.22 -3.51 2.87
C TYR A 25 -0.28 -2.70 1.99
N ARG A 26 -0.79 -2.24 0.84
CA ARG A 26 -0.15 -1.21 0.02
C ARG A 26 -0.48 0.17 0.59
N VAL A 27 0.53 1.03 0.68
CA VAL A 27 0.38 2.44 1.04
C VAL A 27 0.17 3.26 -0.22
N TRP A 28 -0.92 4.02 -0.24
CA TRP A 28 -1.21 4.99 -1.29
C TRP A 28 -1.10 6.40 -0.72
N GLU A 29 -0.35 7.26 -1.39
CA GLU A 29 -0.27 8.69 -1.09
C GLU A 29 -0.86 9.49 -2.26
N CYS A 30 -1.58 10.57 -1.95
CA CYS A 30 -2.04 11.47 -3.00
C CYS A 30 -0.89 12.37 -3.45
N GLU A 31 -0.65 12.44 -4.75
CA GLU A 31 0.44 13.27 -5.29
C GLU A 31 0.18 14.78 -5.14
N SER A 32 -1.07 15.18 -4.87
CA SER A 32 -1.50 16.59 -4.86
C SER A 32 -1.88 17.13 -3.49
N CYS A 33 -2.00 16.29 -2.47
CA CYS A 33 -2.38 16.72 -1.12
C CYS A 33 -1.90 15.70 -0.07
N PRO A 34 -1.79 16.07 1.22
CA PRO A 34 -1.18 15.22 2.24
C PRO A 34 -2.13 14.15 2.81
N ILE A 35 -2.91 13.52 1.94
CA ILE A 35 -3.79 12.39 2.27
C ILE A 35 -3.13 11.10 1.81
N TRP A 36 -3.28 10.07 2.63
CA TRP A 36 -2.85 8.72 2.32
C TRP A 36 -3.91 7.71 2.76
N THR A 37 -3.85 6.52 2.19
CA THR A 37 -4.72 5.39 2.55
C THR A 37 -3.97 4.06 2.47
N LEU A 38 -4.60 3.00 2.96
CA LEU A 38 -4.13 1.63 2.89
C LEU A 38 -5.08 0.79 2.04
N GLU A 39 -4.52 -0.02 1.15
CA GLU A 39 -5.25 -1.03 0.39
C GLU A 39 -4.74 -2.42 0.81
N PRO A 40 -5.61 -3.32 1.32
CA PRO A 40 -5.19 -4.69 1.60
C PRO A 40 -4.78 -5.40 0.31
N PHE A 41 -3.71 -6.20 0.37
CA PHE A 41 -3.42 -7.12 -0.73
C PHE A 41 -4.53 -8.18 -0.83
N ASP A 42 -4.84 -8.55 -2.06
CA ASP A 42 -5.84 -9.58 -2.33
C ASP A 42 -5.24 -10.97 -1.99
N PRO A 43 -5.82 -11.70 -1.02
CA PRO A 43 -5.31 -12.98 -0.57
C PRO A 43 -5.34 -14.06 -1.66
N ASP A 44 -6.16 -13.91 -2.69
CA ASP A 44 -6.22 -14.87 -3.80
C ASP A 44 -4.94 -14.86 -4.66
N TYR A 45 -4.13 -13.79 -4.54
CA TYR A 45 -2.82 -13.68 -5.19
C TYR A 45 -1.65 -13.87 -4.21
N GLU A 46 -1.92 -14.22 -2.95
CA GLU A 46 -0.88 -14.56 -2.00
C GLU A 46 -0.17 -15.85 -2.43
N ARG A 47 1.16 -15.86 -2.31
CA ARG A 47 1.99 -17.04 -2.55
C ARG A 47 2.86 -17.28 -1.34
N ASP A 48 2.97 -18.55 -0.95
CA ASP A 48 3.92 -18.95 0.08
C ASP A 48 5.33 -18.54 -0.36
N TRP A 49 6.11 -18.02 0.58
CA TRP A 49 7.50 -17.64 0.33
C TRP A 49 8.29 -18.80 -0.27
N SER A 50 8.10 -20.03 0.21
CA SER A 50 8.80 -21.22 -0.31
C SER A 50 8.51 -21.51 -1.77
N ASP A 51 7.38 -21.01 -2.28
CA ASP A 51 6.94 -21.20 -3.67
C ASP A 51 7.45 -20.07 -4.60
N THR A 52 8.25 -19.15 -4.08
CA THR A 52 8.84 -18.06 -4.86
C THR A 52 10.23 -18.45 -5.35
N TRP A 53 10.57 -18.04 -6.58
CA TRP A 53 11.92 -18.23 -7.13
C TRP A 53 13.01 -17.52 -6.32
N LEU A 54 12.63 -16.54 -5.47
CA LEU A 54 13.55 -15.75 -4.65
C LEU A 54 13.97 -16.50 -3.38
N ALA A 55 13.15 -17.43 -2.88
CA ALA A 55 13.45 -18.19 -1.66
C ALA A 55 14.62 -19.17 -1.80
N GLU A 56 15.00 -19.51 -3.02
CA GLU A 56 16.13 -20.40 -3.33
C GLU A 56 17.48 -19.67 -3.41
N ARG A 57 17.51 -18.34 -3.20
CA ARG A 57 18.71 -17.50 -3.33
C ARG A 57 19.18 -16.98 -1.99
#